data_AF-A0A6L5G5X4-F1
#
_entry.id   AF-A0A6L5G5X4-F1
#
_cell.length_a   1.000
_cell.length_b   1.000
_cell.length_c   1.000
_cell.angle_alpha   90.00
_cell.angle_beta   90.00
_cell.angle_gamma   90.00
#
_symmetry.space_group_name_H-M   'P 1'
#
loop_
_entity.id
_entity.type
_entity.pdbx_description
1 polymer ?
#
loop_
_entity_poly.entity_id
_entity_poly.type
_entity_poly.pdbx_seq_one_letter_code
_entity_poly.pdbx_strand_id
1 'polypeptide(L)'
;MNSPDSPGPAPLYDKPHSVDLAQVMMVFQYFMLVSVSLGLGPRLLGWVESQSDGIPGLSELEDALPVGTTFPIAIVLPLIAVLTVPYAAIVFQLGRGRRWARAFAVLFAIGNTAIGIAGVSRTYGDVTALVISPVWIVMGLCVIGGLASPTGRRWFAQGGWAPWYIRYEMDQADRRRYIGRGGRRRIPAGDEDSAD
;
A
#
# COMPACT_ATOMS: atom_id res chain seq x y z
N MET A 1 29.06 7.53 -13.55
CA MET A 1 29.60 6.20 -13.90
C MET A 1 28.46 5.38 -14.48
N ASN A 2 28.41 5.26 -15.80
CA ASN A 2 27.39 4.48 -16.51
C ASN A 2 27.90 3.03 -16.61
N SER A 3 27.27 2.10 -15.90
CA SER A 3 27.54 0.66 -16.10
C SER A 3 27.09 0.26 -17.52
N PRO A 4 27.98 -0.32 -18.33
CA PRO A 4 27.66 -0.66 -19.71
C PRO A 4 26.83 -1.95 -19.77
N ASP A 5 25.59 -1.80 -20.21
CA ASP A 5 24.78 -2.74 -21.00
C ASP A 5 24.77 -4.22 -20.55
N SER A 6 23.96 -4.49 -19.52
CA SER A 6 23.31 -5.80 -19.32
C SER A 6 22.10 -5.88 -20.28
N PRO A 7 21.82 -7.00 -20.97
CA PRO A 7 20.73 -7.10 -21.96
C PRO A 7 19.31 -7.12 -21.33
N GLY A 8 19.20 -6.89 -20.03
CA GLY A 8 17.94 -6.70 -19.30
C GLY A 8 17.71 -5.24 -18.89
N PRO A 9 16.48 -4.88 -18.49
CA PRO A 9 16.22 -3.56 -17.92
C PRO A 9 17.11 -3.33 -16.69
N ALA A 10 17.68 -2.12 -16.57
CA ALA A 10 18.63 -1.79 -15.51
C ALA A 10 18.11 -2.24 -14.12
N PRO A 11 18.96 -2.92 -13.31
CA PRO A 11 18.58 -3.34 -11.98
C PRO A 11 18.24 -2.11 -11.12
N LEU A 12 17.08 -2.14 -10.46
CA LEU A 12 16.70 -1.15 -9.47
C LEU A 12 17.35 -1.55 -8.13
N TYR A 13 18.44 -0.87 -7.79
CA TYR A 13 19.11 -1.07 -6.50
C TYR A 13 18.30 -0.47 -5.36
N ASP A 14 17.65 0.66 -5.64
CA ASP A 14 16.79 1.37 -4.71
C ASP A 14 15.31 1.17 -5.02
N LYS A 15 14.51 1.31 -3.98
CA LYS A 15 13.06 1.31 -4.11
C LYS A 15 12.61 2.53 -4.93
N PRO A 16 11.81 2.36 -5.99
CA PRO A 16 11.39 3.49 -6.80
C PRO A 16 10.38 4.37 -6.06
N HIS A 17 10.44 5.68 -6.31
CA HIS A 17 9.53 6.67 -5.70
C HIS A 17 8.04 6.38 -5.93
N SER A 18 7.68 5.68 -7.01
CA SER A 18 6.30 5.26 -7.26
C SER A 18 5.78 4.23 -6.24
N VAL A 19 6.65 3.36 -5.73
CA VAL A 19 6.32 2.39 -4.67
C VAL A 19 6.42 3.05 -3.29
N ASP A 20 7.27 4.08 -3.11
CA ASP A 20 7.23 4.94 -1.92
C ASP A 20 5.91 5.70 -1.82
N LEU A 21 5.51 6.36 -2.90
CA LEU A 21 4.24 7.08 -2.98
C LEU A 21 3.07 6.13 -2.66
N ALA A 22 3.05 4.93 -3.24
CA ALA A 22 2.02 3.96 -2.94
C ALA A 22 1.98 3.56 -1.46
N GLN A 23 3.14 3.32 -0.82
CA GLN A 23 3.17 3.02 0.62
C GLN A 23 2.68 4.19 1.47
N VAL A 24 3.14 5.42 1.19
CA VAL A 24 2.75 6.62 1.93
C VAL A 24 1.25 6.88 1.77
N MET A 25 0.71 6.74 0.56
CA MET A 25 -0.71 6.97 0.30
C MET A 25 -1.59 5.92 0.96
N MET A 26 -1.18 4.65 0.98
CA MET A 26 -1.91 3.66 1.78
C MET A 26 -1.89 4.07 3.27
N VAL A 27 -0.79 4.64 3.79
CA VAL A 27 -0.68 4.99 5.23
C VAL A 27 -1.66 6.11 5.54
N PHE A 28 -1.77 7.09 4.65
CA PHE A 28 -2.80 8.12 4.75
C PHE A 28 -4.22 7.55 4.67
N GLN A 29 -4.49 6.58 3.77
CA GLN A 29 -5.79 5.90 3.73
C GLN A 29 -6.10 5.16 5.04
N TYR A 30 -5.09 4.55 5.68
CA TYR A 30 -5.26 3.92 6.99
C TYR A 30 -5.59 4.94 8.07
N PHE A 31 -4.84 6.04 8.18
CA PHE A 31 -5.13 7.08 9.17
C PHE A 31 -6.51 7.70 8.98
N MET A 32 -6.90 7.98 7.73
CA MET A 32 -8.23 8.49 7.44
C MET A 32 -9.32 7.48 7.80
N LEU A 33 -9.11 6.19 7.52
CA LEU A 33 -10.05 5.14 7.93
C LEU A 33 -10.18 5.14 9.46
N VAL A 34 -9.07 5.15 10.20
CA VAL A 34 -9.06 5.21 11.66
C VAL A 34 -9.76 6.48 12.17
N SER A 35 -9.50 7.65 11.60
CA SER A 35 -10.16 8.91 11.99
C SER A 35 -11.67 8.86 11.76
N VAL A 36 -12.12 8.31 10.63
CA VAL A 36 -13.55 8.12 10.33
C VAL A 36 -14.15 7.07 11.28
N SER A 37 -13.45 5.97 11.55
CA SER A 37 -13.84 4.90 12.48
C SER A 37 -13.95 5.39 13.93
N LEU A 38 -13.06 6.29 14.37
CA LEU A 38 -13.12 6.92 15.68
C LEU A 38 -14.34 7.83 15.83
N GLY A 39 -14.69 8.58 14.78
CA GLY A 39 -15.93 9.37 14.76
C GLY A 39 -17.20 8.51 14.59
N LEU A 40 -17.08 7.33 13.98
CA LEU A 40 -18.12 6.30 13.84
C LEU A 40 -18.43 5.56 15.15
N GLY A 41 -17.44 5.43 16.03
CA GLY A 41 -17.50 4.61 17.25
C GLY A 41 -18.77 4.84 18.08
N PRO A 42 -19.14 6.09 18.41
CA PRO A 42 -20.33 6.36 19.23
C PRO A 42 -21.66 5.95 18.57
N ARG A 43 -21.78 6.02 17.24
CA ARG A 43 -23.04 5.69 16.52
C ARG A 43 -23.17 4.21 16.18
N LEU A 44 -22.05 3.53 15.88
CA LEU A 44 -22.04 2.08 15.71
C LEU A 44 -22.43 1.37 17.00
N LEU A 45 -22.02 1.89 18.16
CA LEU A 45 -22.49 1.40 19.44
C LEU A 45 -23.99 1.63 19.64
N GLY A 46 -24.51 2.84 19.46
CA GLY A 46 -25.97 3.05 19.61
C GLY A 46 -26.80 2.14 18.68
N TRP A 47 -26.27 1.77 17.52
CA TRP A 47 -26.87 0.74 16.67
C TRP A 47 -26.69 -0.69 17.23
N VAL A 48 -25.49 -1.08 17.67
CA VAL A 48 -25.24 -2.40 18.29
C VAL A 48 -26.07 -2.56 19.56
N GLU A 49 -26.06 -1.57 20.45
CA GLU A 49 -26.85 -1.44 21.69
C GLU A 49 -28.35 -1.63 21.39
N SER A 50 -28.86 -0.93 20.36
CA SER A 50 -30.25 -1.12 19.88
C SER A 50 -30.56 -2.51 19.29
N GLN A 51 -29.54 -3.27 18.87
CA GLN A 51 -29.68 -4.65 18.40
C GLN A 51 -29.43 -5.68 19.51
N SER A 52 -28.80 -5.28 20.61
CA SER A 52 -28.42 -6.13 21.74
C SER A 52 -29.29 -5.96 22.99
N ASP A 53 -30.27 -5.04 22.98
CA ASP A 53 -31.28 -4.82 24.03
C ASP A 53 -32.02 -6.09 24.52
N GLY A 54 -31.89 -7.22 23.83
CA GLY A 54 -32.49 -8.51 24.20
C GLY A 54 -31.51 -9.63 24.54
N ILE A 55 -30.19 -9.39 24.63
CA ILE A 55 -29.19 -10.43 24.89
C ILE A 55 -28.91 -10.52 26.42
N PRO A 56 -29.30 -11.61 27.10
CA PRO A 56 -29.08 -11.75 28.53
C PRO A 56 -27.57 -11.80 28.85
N GLY A 57 -27.13 -10.90 29.75
CA GLY A 57 -25.74 -10.80 30.23
C GLY A 57 -24.90 -9.69 29.61
N LEU A 58 -25.41 -8.95 28.61
CA LEU A 58 -24.69 -7.82 28.01
C LEU A 58 -24.82 -6.54 28.85
N SER A 59 -26.01 -6.31 29.42
CA SER A 59 -26.31 -5.15 30.27
C SER A 59 -25.48 -5.14 31.57
N GLU A 60 -25.21 -6.31 32.16
CA GLU A 60 -24.35 -6.43 33.34
C GLU A 60 -22.86 -6.18 33.02
N LEU A 61 -22.44 -6.44 31.78
CA LEU A 61 -21.08 -6.16 31.30
C LEU A 61 -20.90 -4.67 30.96
N GLU A 62 -21.95 -4.02 30.46
CA GLU A 62 -22.00 -2.57 30.21
C GLU A 62 -22.02 -1.76 31.51
N ASP A 63 -22.82 -2.16 32.51
CA ASP A 63 -22.86 -1.52 33.83
C ASP A 63 -21.54 -1.65 34.61
N ALA A 64 -20.74 -2.68 34.31
CA ALA A 64 -19.43 -2.90 34.93
C ALA A 64 -18.30 -2.05 34.32
N LEU A 65 -18.51 -1.44 33.15
CA LEU A 65 -17.48 -0.68 32.44
C LEU A 65 -17.70 0.83 32.63
N PRO A 66 -16.80 1.56 33.31
CA PRO A 66 -17.00 2.98 33.57
C PRO A 66 -17.03 3.77 32.26
N VAL A 67 -18.19 4.37 32.01
CA VAL A 67 -18.56 5.12 30.80
C VAL A 67 -17.83 6.47 30.80
N GLY A 68 -16.62 6.50 30.24
CA GLY A 68 -15.86 7.74 30.09
C GLY A 68 -14.46 7.56 29.51
N THR A 69 -13.75 6.51 29.93
CA THR A 69 -12.37 6.21 29.48
C THR A 69 -12.19 4.78 28.95
N THR A 70 -13.15 3.91 29.23
CA THR A 70 -13.07 2.47 28.88
C THR A 70 -13.39 2.21 27.41
N PHE A 71 -14.23 3.06 26.79
CA PHE A 71 -14.68 2.92 25.41
C PHE A 71 -13.57 3.06 24.34
N PRO A 72 -12.69 4.09 24.38
CA PRO A 72 -11.54 4.17 23.47
C PRO A 72 -10.51 3.05 23.65
N ILE A 73 -10.43 2.49 24.86
CA ILE A 73 -9.40 1.51 25.21
C ILE A 73 -9.86 0.07 24.91
N ALA A 74 -11.12 -0.26 25.17
CA ALA A 74 -11.63 -1.63 25.08
C ALA A 74 -12.10 -2.05 23.67
N ILE A 75 -12.60 -1.11 22.86
CA ILE A 75 -13.15 -1.43 21.52
C ILE A 75 -12.27 -0.83 20.42
N VAL A 76 -11.97 0.46 20.55
CA VAL A 76 -11.20 1.20 19.54
C VAL A 76 -9.75 0.74 19.47
N LEU A 77 -9.08 0.53 20.60
CA LEU A 77 -7.66 0.13 20.63
C LEU A 77 -7.43 -1.27 20.04
N PRO A 78 -8.24 -2.30 20.36
CA PRO A 78 -8.15 -3.60 19.69
C PRO A 78 -8.54 -3.53 18.22
N LEU A 79 -9.55 -2.74 17.84
CA LEU A 79 -9.91 -2.55 16.44
C LEU A 79 -8.77 -1.91 15.64
N ILE A 80 -8.16 -0.86 16.19
CA ILE A 80 -6.96 -0.24 15.63
C ILE A 80 -5.86 -1.29 15.51
N ALA A 81 -5.55 -2.05 16.57
CA ALA A 81 -4.51 -3.07 16.54
C ALA A 81 -4.78 -4.16 15.47
N VAL A 82 -6.02 -4.64 15.38
CA VAL A 82 -6.48 -5.63 14.38
C VAL A 82 -6.38 -5.07 12.97
N LEU A 83 -6.62 -3.78 12.76
CA LEU A 83 -6.46 -3.13 11.46
C LEU A 83 -4.98 -2.82 11.14
N THR A 84 -4.17 -2.49 12.15
CA THR A 84 -2.75 -2.13 12.01
C THR A 84 -1.92 -3.32 11.56
N VAL A 85 -2.16 -4.51 12.12
CA VAL A 85 -1.32 -5.69 11.83
C VAL A 85 -1.36 -6.09 10.34
N PRO A 86 -2.54 -6.28 9.71
CA PRO A 86 -2.65 -6.49 8.27
C PRO A 86 -2.03 -5.32 7.50
N TYR A 87 -2.29 -4.10 7.94
CA TYR A 87 -1.82 -2.90 7.25
C TYR A 87 -0.28 -2.81 7.21
N ALA A 88 0.38 -3.01 8.36
CA ALA A 88 1.83 -3.09 8.48
C ALA A 88 2.41 -4.26 7.68
N ALA A 89 1.74 -5.42 7.71
CA ALA A 89 2.15 -6.58 6.92
C ALA A 89 2.11 -6.27 5.41
N ILE A 90 1.05 -5.63 4.90
CA ILE A 90 0.94 -5.26 3.48
C ILE A 90 2.06 -4.30 3.11
N VAL A 91 2.23 -3.20 3.85
CA VAL A 91 3.26 -2.18 3.58
C VAL A 91 4.65 -2.82 3.54
N PHE A 92 4.95 -3.67 4.52
CA PHE A 92 6.23 -4.37 4.60
C PHE A 92 6.45 -5.32 3.41
N GLN A 93 5.44 -6.11 3.02
CA GLN A 93 5.54 -7.02 1.89
C GLN A 93 5.57 -6.29 0.54
N LEU A 94 4.95 -5.11 0.45
CA LEU A 94 5.06 -4.19 -0.68
C LEU A 94 6.50 -3.71 -0.85
N GLY A 95 7.14 -3.36 0.27
CA GLY A 95 8.56 -2.98 0.32
C GLY A 95 9.44 -4.12 -0.17
N ARG A 96 9.15 -5.35 0.24
CA ARG A 96 9.82 -6.56 -0.24
C ARG A 96 9.55 -6.92 -1.70
N GLY A 97 8.69 -6.20 -2.41
CA GLY A 97 8.40 -6.44 -3.83
C GLY A 97 7.75 -7.79 -4.11
N ARG A 98 7.01 -8.36 -3.14
CA ARG A 98 6.24 -9.58 -3.37
C ARG A 98 5.10 -9.31 -4.36
N ARG A 99 5.01 -10.11 -5.43
CA ARG A 99 4.00 -9.93 -6.49
C ARG A 99 2.57 -10.02 -5.98
N TRP A 100 2.29 -10.92 -5.03
CA TRP A 100 0.98 -11.03 -4.41
C TRP A 100 0.63 -9.80 -3.56
N ALA A 101 1.63 -9.18 -2.92
CA ALA A 101 1.43 -7.99 -2.10
C ALA A 101 0.98 -6.80 -2.95
N ARG A 102 1.43 -6.71 -4.21
CA ARG A 102 0.95 -5.71 -5.17
C ARG A 102 -0.54 -5.87 -5.46
N ALA A 103 -0.98 -7.08 -5.81
CA ALA A 103 -2.39 -7.33 -6.09
C ALA A 103 -3.27 -7.09 -4.86
N PHE A 104 -2.82 -7.58 -3.71
CA PHE A 104 -3.50 -7.40 -2.44
C PHE A 104 -3.59 -5.92 -2.04
N ALA A 105 -2.53 -5.13 -2.21
CA ALA A 105 -2.54 -3.70 -1.93
C ALA A 105 -3.49 -2.91 -2.85
N VAL A 106 -3.62 -3.30 -4.12
CA VAL A 106 -4.61 -2.70 -5.03
C VAL A 106 -6.02 -3.02 -4.56
N LEU A 107 -6.31 -4.29 -4.28
CA LEU A 107 -7.62 -4.70 -3.76
C LEU A 107 -7.94 -4.01 -2.43
N PHE A 108 -6.95 -3.91 -1.56
CA PHE A 108 -7.06 -3.24 -0.28
C PHE A 108 -7.31 -1.74 -0.45
N ALA A 109 -6.60 -1.04 -1.35
CA ALA A 109 -6.81 0.37 -1.61
C ALA A 109 -8.23 0.64 -2.13
N ILE A 110 -8.74 -0.19 -3.04
CA ILE A 110 -10.11 -0.10 -3.56
C ILE A 110 -11.12 -0.38 -2.46
N GLY A 111 -10.95 -1.50 -1.75
CA GLY A 111 -11.85 -1.92 -0.68
C GLY A 111 -11.90 -0.90 0.45
N ASN A 112 -10.72 -0.41 0.87
CA ASN A 112 -10.61 0.65 1.86
C ASN A 112 -11.40 1.85 1.36
N THR A 113 -11.11 2.37 0.15
CA THR A 113 -11.81 3.51 -0.48
C THR A 113 -13.34 3.36 -0.48
N ALA A 114 -13.86 2.18 -0.84
CA ALA A 114 -15.30 1.94 -0.82
C ALA A 114 -15.87 1.97 0.61
N ILE A 115 -15.20 1.33 1.57
CA ILE A 115 -15.67 1.19 2.95
C ILE A 115 -15.81 2.56 3.63
N GLY A 116 -14.81 3.42 3.55
CA GLY A 116 -14.92 4.75 4.17
C GLY A 116 -15.78 5.74 3.40
N ILE A 117 -15.96 5.66 2.07
CA ILE A 117 -17.01 6.45 1.39
C ILE A 117 -18.39 6.04 1.93
N ALA A 118 -18.67 4.73 1.96
CA ALA A 118 -19.91 4.21 2.51
C ALA A 118 -20.06 4.54 4.01
N GLY A 119 -18.97 4.48 4.76
CA GLY A 119 -18.92 4.82 6.18
C GLY A 119 -19.23 6.29 6.42
N VAL A 120 -18.64 7.19 5.65
CA VAL A 120 -18.92 8.64 5.75
C VAL A 120 -20.35 8.95 5.34
N SER A 121 -20.85 8.38 4.23
CA SER A 121 -22.25 8.57 3.78
C SER A 121 -23.24 8.13 4.85
N ARG A 122 -23.07 6.94 5.42
CA ARG A 122 -23.94 6.42 6.50
C ARG A 122 -23.88 7.24 7.79
N THR A 123 -22.74 7.89 8.07
CA THR A 123 -22.51 8.54 9.37
C THR A 123 -22.78 10.04 9.33
N TYR A 124 -22.29 10.72 8.32
CA TYR A 124 -22.30 12.18 8.21
C TYR A 124 -23.20 12.68 7.09
N GLY A 125 -23.90 11.77 6.40
CA GLY A 125 -24.79 12.06 5.29
C GLY A 125 -24.05 12.20 3.96
N ASP A 126 -24.83 12.13 2.88
CA ASP A 126 -24.30 12.09 1.51
C ASP A 126 -23.57 13.36 1.10
N VAL A 127 -23.99 14.52 1.63
CA VAL A 127 -23.31 15.80 1.37
C VAL A 127 -21.87 15.78 1.87
N THR A 128 -21.64 15.29 3.10
CA THR A 128 -20.31 15.15 3.67
C THR A 128 -19.49 14.11 2.91
N ALA A 129 -20.12 13.01 2.50
CA ALA A 129 -19.47 11.99 1.67
C ALA A 129 -19.02 12.56 0.33
N LEU A 130 -19.83 13.39 -0.35
CA LEU A 130 -19.45 14.03 -1.62
C LEU A 130 -18.21 14.92 -1.48
N VAL A 131 -18.01 15.55 -0.32
CA VAL A 131 -16.85 16.41 -0.06
C VAL A 131 -15.58 15.59 0.24
N ILE A 132 -15.70 14.50 1.00
CA ILE A 132 -14.55 13.70 1.46
C ILE A 132 -14.15 12.61 0.46
N SER A 133 -15.10 12.05 -0.28
CA SER A 133 -14.88 10.97 -1.25
C SER A 133 -13.79 11.28 -2.29
N PRO A 134 -13.70 12.48 -2.87
CA PRO A 134 -12.65 12.82 -3.81
C PRO A 134 -11.24 12.64 -3.24
N VAL A 135 -11.01 13.02 -1.97
CA VAL A 135 -9.72 12.86 -1.30
C VAL A 135 -9.34 11.39 -1.23
N TRP A 136 -10.30 10.56 -0.84
CA TRP A 136 -10.16 9.11 -0.75
C TRP A 136 -9.89 8.42 -2.08
N ILE A 137 -10.63 8.83 -3.13
CA ILE A 137 -10.45 8.36 -4.49
C ILE A 137 -9.06 8.73 -5.00
N VAL A 138 -8.61 9.98 -4.80
CA VAL A 138 -7.28 10.43 -5.22
C VAL A 138 -6.19 9.61 -4.54
N MET A 139 -6.27 9.38 -3.23
CA MET A 139 -5.31 8.51 -2.54
C MET A 139 -5.31 7.09 -3.12
N GLY A 140 -6.48 6.51 -3.37
CA GLY A 140 -6.59 5.18 -3.98
C GLY A 140 -5.98 5.12 -5.37
N LEU A 141 -6.22 6.15 -6.19
CA LEU A 141 -5.60 6.28 -7.52
C LEU A 141 -4.09 6.46 -7.44
N CYS A 142 -3.55 7.18 -6.46
CA CYS A 142 -2.11 7.29 -6.25
C CYS A 142 -1.49 5.93 -5.89
N VAL A 143 -2.15 5.12 -5.07
CA VAL A 143 -1.70 3.75 -4.75
C VAL A 143 -1.70 2.89 -6.02
N ILE A 144 -2.82 2.87 -6.75
CA ILE A 144 -2.96 2.08 -7.98
C ILE A 144 -1.94 2.53 -9.03
N GLY A 145 -1.82 3.83 -9.27
CA GLY A 145 -0.90 4.44 -10.23
C GLY A 145 0.56 4.18 -9.86
N GLY A 146 0.92 4.34 -8.59
CA GLY A 146 2.27 4.05 -8.08
C GLY A 146 2.65 2.58 -8.30
N LEU A 147 1.74 1.66 -8.00
CA LEU A 147 1.94 0.22 -8.18
C LEU A 147 1.83 -0.24 -9.65
N ALA A 148 1.09 0.48 -10.48
CA ALA A 148 0.93 0.21 -11.91
C ALA A 148 2.02 0.83 -12.77
N SER A 149 2.79 1.78 -12.22
CA SER A 149 3.86 2.49 -12.92
C SER A 149 4.90 1.53 -13.53
N PRO A 150 5.54 1.90 -14.66
CA PRO A 150 6.58 1.07 -15.27
C PRO A 150 7.72 0.72 -14.31
N THR A 151 8.12 1.67 -13.46
CA THR A 151 9.17 1.49 -12.44
C THR A 151 8.72 0.57 -11.31
N GLY A 152 7.47 0.69 -10.85
CA GLY A 152 6.88 -0.23 -9.88
C GLY A 152 6.77 -1.65 -10.44
N ARG A 153 6.27 -1.82 -11.67
CA ARG A 153 6.21 -3.14 -12.35
C ARG A 153 7.57 -3.81 -12.43
N ARG A 154 8.61 -3.05 -12.80
CA ARG A 154 10.00 -3.55 -12.85
C ARG A 154 10.50 -3.96 -11.47
N TRP A 155 10.24 -3.16 -10.44
CA TRP A 155 10.59 -3.47 -9.04
C TRP A 155 10.00 -4.80 -8.56
N PHE A 156 8.70 -5.04 -8.79
CA PHE A 156 8.04 -6.30 -8.44
C PHE A 156 8.48 -7.48 -9.34
N ALA A 157 8.88 -7.22 -10.58
CA ALA A 157 9.41 -8.23 -11.48
C ALA A 157 10.80 -8.71 -11.01
N GLN A 158 11.63 -7.79 -10.51
CA GLN A 158 12.99 -8.02 -9.98
C GLN A 158 13.01 -8.57 -8.54
N GLY A 159 11.85 -8.80 -7.91
CA GLY A 159 11.77 -9.40 -6.57
C GLY A 159 12.01 -8.43 -5.41
N GLY A 160 11.91 -7.11 -5.64
CA GLY A 160 12.00 -6.07 -4.61
C GLY A 160 13.30 -6.08 -3.81
N TRP A 161 13.20 -5.94 -2.47
CA TRP A 161 14.30 -6.00 -1.49
C TRP A 161 15.00 -7.37 -1.38
N ALA A 162 15.16 -8.10 -2.47
CA ALA A 162 16.22 -9.11 -2.51
C ALA A 162 17.54 -8.42 -2.10
N PRO A 163 18.33 -8.99 -1.18
CA PRO A 163 19.56 -8.35 -0.71
C PRO A 163 20.41 -7.90 -1.89
N TRP A 164 20.93 -6.67 -1.84
CA TRP A 164 21.61 -6.04 -2.97
C TRP A 164 22.76 -6.89 -3.52
N TYR A 165 23.43 -7.66 -2.66
CA TYR A 165 24.49 -8.60 -3.03
C TYR A 165 23.98 -9.76 -3.89
N ILE A 166 22.79 -10.30 -3.62
CA ILE A 166 22.17 -11.35 -4.45
C ILE A 166 21.88 -10.80 -5.86
N ARG A 167 21.39 -9.56 -5.94
CA ARG A 167 21.12 -8.89 -7.23
C ARG A 167 22.41 -8.61 -8.00
N TYR A 168 23.46 -8.18 -7.30
CA TYR A 168 24.79 -7.99 -7.88
C TYR A 168 25.37 -9.32 -8.40
N GLU A 169 25.28 -10.40 -7.62
CA GLU A 169 25.74 -11.73 -8.02
C GLU A 169 24.98 -12.26 -9.25
N MET A 170 23.66 -12.07 -9.31
CA MET A 170 22.85 -12.43 -10.48
C MET A 170 23.26 -11.65 -11.73
N ASP A 171 23.45 -10.33 -11.63
CA ASP A 171 23.87 -9.49 -12.75
C ASP A 171 25.29 -9.84 -13.23
N GLN A 172 26.20 -10.12 -12.29
CA GLN A 172 27.54 -10.61 -12.61
C GLN A 172 27.50 -12.00 -13.29
N ALA A 173 26.61 -12.91 -12.86
CA ALA A 173 26.45 -14.22 -13.47
C ALA A 173 25.89 -14.13 -14.90
N ASP A 174 24.89 -13.28 -15.14
CA ASP A 174 24.34 -13.06 -16.47
C ASP A 174 25.35 -12.38 -17.41
N ARG A 175 26.13 -11.43 -16.89
CA ARG A 175 27.22 -10.81 -17.65
C ARG A 175 28.29 -11.82 -18.06
N ARG A 176 28.66 -12.74 -17.17
CA ARG A 176 29.60 -13.84 -17.48
C ARG A 176 29.03 -14.79 -18.54
N ARG A 177 27.74 -15.12 -18.48
CA ARG A 177 27.07 -15.94 -19.50
C ARG A 177 27.02 -15.26 -20.87
N TYR A 178 26.77 -13.96 -20.90
CA TYR A 178 26.74 -13.18 -22.14
C TYR A 178 28.14 -13.11 -22.80
N ILE A 179 29.18 -12.83 -22.01
CA ILE A 179 30.57 -12.81 -22.50
C ILE A 179 30.99 -14.21 -22.96
N GLY A 180 30.64 -15.26 -22.21
CA GLY A 180 30.96 -16.65 -22.55
C GLY A 180 30.26 -17.18 -23.82
N ARG A 181 29.17 -16.55 -24.27
CA ARG A 181 28.47 -16.88 -25.53
C ARG A 181 28.99 -16.13 -26.75
N GLY A 182 30.04 -15.32 -26.62
CA GLY A 182 30.66 -14.64 -27.76
C GLY A 182 29.82 -13.49 -28.32
N GLY A 183 29.22 -12.67 -27.46
CA GLY A 183 28.43 -11.50 -27.85
C GLY A 183 29.21 -10.47 -28.68
N ARG A 184 29.24 -10.66 -30.01
CA ARG A 184 29.67 -9.66 -30.99
C ARG A 184 28.58 -8.59 -31.11
N ARG A 185 28.87 -7.38 -30.64
CA ARG A 185 28.04 -6.19 -30.93
C ARG A 185 28.43 -5.68 -32.32
N ARG A 186 27.46 -5.53 -33.22
CA ARG A 186 27.56 -4.56 -34.31
C ARG A 186 27.44 -3.18 -33.67
N ILE A 187 28.54 -2.45 -33.61
CA ILE A 187 28.56 -1.03 -33.33
C ILE A 187 27.86 -0.36 -34.53
N PRO A 188 26.77 0.42 -34.36
CA PRO A 188 26.40 1.35 -35.41
C PRO A 188 27.52 2.39 -35.47
N ALA A 189 28.24 2.42 -36.59
CA ALA A 189 29.18 3.49 -36.88
C ALA A 189 28.43 4.81 -36.76
N GLY A 190 28.80 5.61 -35.77
CA GLY A 190 28.59 7.04 -35.82
C GLY A 190 29.87 7.62 -36.41
N ASP A 191 29.79 8.05 -37.66
CA ASP A 191 30.65 9.13 -38.16
C ASP A 191 29.80 10.39 -37.92
N GLU A 192 30.15 11.31 -37.01
CA GLU A 192 31.26 12.27 -37.15
C GLU A 192 31.26 12.90 -38.55
N ASP A 193 30.39 13.90 -38.75
CA ASP A 193 30.66 15.00 -39.68
C ASP A 193 29.76 16.19 -39.32
N SER A 194 30.25 17.04 -38.43
CA SER A 194 29.82 18.44 -38.31
C SER A 194 30.87 19.23 -37.53
N ALA A 195 31.98 19.53 -38.21
CA ALA A 195 32.88 20.62 -37.90
C ALA A 195 33.37 21.20 -39.24
N ASP A 196 32.59 22.17 -39.75
CA ASP A 196 33.03 23.43 -40.38
C ASP A 196 31.82 24.16 -41.00
#